data_AF-A0A7W0SFH5-F1
#
_entry.id   AF-A0A7W0SFH5-F1
#
_cell.length_a   1.000
_cell.length_b   1.000
_cell.length_c   1.000
_cell.angle_alpha   90.00
_cell.angle_beta   90.00
_cell.angle_gamma   90.00
#
_symmetry.space_group_name_H-M   'P 1'
#
loop_
_entity.id
_entity.type
_entity.pdbx_description
1 polymer ?
#
loop_
_entity_poly.entity_id
_entity_poly.type
_entity_poly.pdbx_seq_one_letter_code
_entity_poly.pdbx_strand_id
1 'polypeptide(L)'
;MDADLRDRLVTVGLDPDRISDPAAAYRMLFSSFGQRATLLDRYQLEEHHRQIPIDKLTREERIELWLEVAALRYPDAEVIGSRTDAFEPIELVDYDPGWPAAFEEWRQALGFVLGDDARSIHHIGSTSVPGLAAKPVIDVLVCMGNVEDESTYVDEIESLGVPLRSREPGHRYFRPGKGEPRTVHIHTCQSGSDWERDHVAFRDLLRSDADAAWVYAELKKVLAATYRDDRLAYTEGKTAFILDALGPR
;
A
#
# COMPACT_ATOMS: atom_id res chain seq x y z
N MET A 1 2.93 -22.75 3.09
CA MET A 1 1.59 -22.58 2.50
C MET A 1 0.55 -22.78 3.60
N ASP A 2 -0.18 -21.73 3.93
CA ASP A 2 -1.26 -21.74 4.93
C ASP A 2 -2.53 -22.42 4.39
N ALA A 3 -3.51 -22.63 5.28
CA ALA A 3 -4.75 -23.31 4.94
C ALA A 3 -5.62 -22.50 3.95
N ASP A 4 -5.66 -21.17 4.10
CA ASP A 4 -6.46 -20.30 3.24
C ASP A 4 -5.99 -20.35 1.78
N LEU A 5 -4.68 -20.24 1.55
CA LEU A 5 -4.10 -20.34 0.22
C LEU A 5 -4.33 -21.73 -0.39
N ARG A 6 -4.22 -22.80 0.41
CA ARG A 6 -4.52 -24.16 -0.07
C ARG A 6 -5.97 -24.29 -0.54
N ASP A 7 -6.93 -23.76 0.22
CA ASP A 7 -8.35 -23.80 -0.13
C ASP A 7 -8.64 -22.96 -1.40
N ARG A 8 -8.00 -21.78 -1.52
CA ARG A 8 -8.07 -20.95 -2.73
C ARG A 8 -7.47 -21.63 -3.95
N LEU A 9 -6.38 -22.38 -3.81
CA LEU A 9 -5.80 -23.18 -4.89
C LEU A 9 -6.73 -24.28 -5.38
N VAL A 10 -7.37 -25.02 -4.45
CA VAL A 10 -8.38 -26.04 -4.79
C VAL A 10 -9.56 -25.40 -5.53
N THR A 11 -10.00 -24.22 -5.09
CA THR A 11 -11.11 -23.48 -5.72
C THR A 11 -10.82 -23.13 -7.18
N VAL A 12 -9.56 -22.84 -7.54
CA VAL A 12 -9.15 -22.58 -8.92
C VAL A 12 -8.74 -23.83 -9.69
N GLY A 13 -9.01 -25.02 -9.13
CA GLY A 13 -8.77 -26.31 -9.79
C GLY A 13 -7.32 -26.79 -9.75
N LEU A 14 -6.51 -26.27 -8.82
CA LEU A 14 -5.12 -26.68 -8.62
C LEU A 14 -4.99 -27.63 -7.43
N ASP A 15 -4.11 -28.61 -7.55
CA ASP A 15 -3.70 -29.47 -6.43
C ASP A 15 -2.59 -28.76 -5.64
N PRO A 16 -2.84 -28.33 -4.38
CA PRO A 16 -1.86 -27.59 -3.59
C PRO A 16 -0.56 -28.35 -3.31
N ASP A 17 -0.56 -29.68 -3.45
CA ASP A 17 0.63 -30.52 -3.23
C ASP A 17 1.40 -30.81 -4.53
N ARG A 18 0.92 -30.30 -5.67
CA ARG A 18 1.50 -30.55 -7.01
C ARG A 18 1.62 -29.28 -7.86
N ILE A 19 2.05 -28.18 -7.25
CA ILE A 19 2.30 -26.91 -7.96
C ILE A 19 3.66 -26.96 -8.66
N SER A 20 3.66 -27.16 -9.98
CA SER A 20 4.88 -27.18 -10.80
C SER A 20 5.30 -25.81 -11.34
N ASP A 21 4.37 -24.86 -11.48
CA ASP A 21 4.61 -23.48 -11.94
C ASP A 21 3.95 -22.48 -10.96
N PRO A 22 4.71 -21.94 -10.01
CA PRO A 22 4.23 -20.96 -9.03
C PRO A 22 3.63 -19.70 -9.66
N ALA A 23 4.21 -19.22 -10.76
CA ALA A 23 3.76 -18.00 -11.42
C ALA A 23 2.43 -18.23 -12.15
N ALA A 24 2.25 -19.38 -12.79
CA ALA A 24 0.96 -19.76 -13.38
C ALA A 24 -0.13 -19.94 -12.32
N ALA A 25 0.18 -20.60 -11.21
CA ALA A 25 -0.74 -20.74 -10.08
C ALA A 25 -1.17 -19.36 -9.54
N TYR A 26 -0.22 -18.44 -9.36
CA TYR A 26 -0.53 -17.08 -8.94
C TYR A 26 -1.43 -16.34 -9.93
N ARG A 27 -1.20 -16.45 -11.25
CA ARG A 27 -2.07 -15.84 -12.28
C ARG A 27 -3.51 -16.37 -12.19
N MET A 28 -3.70 -17.67 -11.93
CA MET A 28 -5.03 -18.25 -11.76
C MET A 28 -5.72 -17.75 -10.49
N LEU A 29 -4.98 -17.62 -9.39
CA LEU A 29 -5.48 -17.01 -8.15
C LEU A 29 -5.88 -15.56 -8.38
N PHE A 30 -5.03 -14.76 -9.02
CA PHE A 30 -5.32 -13.36 -9.31
C PHE A 30 -6.54 -13.20 -10.23
N SER A 31 -6.67 -14.04 -11.26
CA SER A 31 -7.84 -14.03 -12.14
C SER A 31 -9.15 -14.35 -11.40
N SER A 32 -9.10 -15.11 -10.31
CA SER A 32 -10.29 -15.58 -9.59
C SER A 32 -10.63 -14.72 -8.37
N PHE A 33 -9.61 -14.19 -7.68
CA PHE A 33 -9.74 -13.48 -6.41
C PHE A 33 -9.33 -12.00 -6.49
N GLY A 34 -8.81 -11.54 -7.63
CA GLY A 34 -8.40 -10.17 -7.87
C GLY A 34 -7.42 -9.67 -6.81
N GLN A 35 -7.76 -8.53 -6.20
CA GLN A 35 -6.93 -7.87 -5.20
C GLN A 35 -6.66 -8.71 -3.94
N ARG A 36 -7.42 -9.79 -3.69
CA ARG A 36 -7.16 -10.72 -2.58
C ARG A 36 -6.02 -11.70 -2.86
N ALA A 37 -5.61 -11.87 -4.11
CA ALA A 37 -4.36 -12.55 -4.42
C ALA A 37 -3.22 -11.53 -4.27
N THR A 38 -2.35 -11.75 -3.28
CA THR A 38 -1.32 -10.79 -2.86
C THR A 38 0.09 -11.32 -3.07
N LEU A 39 1.09 -10.45 -2.87
CA LEU A 39 2.50 -10.88 -2.85
C LEU A 39 2.79 -12.01 -1.85
N LEU A 40 2.06 -12.08 -0.72
CA LEU A 40 2.24 -13.14 0.25
C LEU A 40 1.86 -14.50 -0.32
N ASP A 41 0.84 -14.57 -1.17
CA ASP A 41 0.48 -15.82 -1.86
C ASP A 41 1.58 -16.24 -2.83
N ARG A 42 2.11 -15.27 -3.59
CA ARG A 42 3.23 -15.51 -4.51
C ARG A 42 4.46 -16.02 -3.78
N TYR A 43 4.77 -15.48 -2.60
CA TYR A 43 5.85 -15.94 -1.74
C TYR A 43 5.64 -17.37 -1.25
N GLN A 44 4.46 -17.69 -0.73
CA GLN A 44 4.16 -19.04 -0.24
C GLN A 44 4.20 -20.10 -1.35
N LEU A 45 3.79 -19.75 -2.57
CA LEU A 45 3.93 -20.62 -3.75
C LEU A 45 5.41 -20.85 -4.10
N GLU A 46 6.24 -19.80 -4.02
CA GLU A 46 7.68 -19.88 -4.28
C GLU A 46 8.38 -20.75 -3.23
N GLU A 47 8.10 -20.52 -1.94
CA GLU A 47 8.66 -21.30 -0.84
C GLU A 47 8.31 -22.78 -0.98
N HIS A 48 7.06 -23.10 -1.31
CA HIS A 48 6.62 -24.47 -1.51
C HIS A 48 7.31 -25.13 -2.71
N HIS A 49 7.52 -24.39 -3.80
CA HIS A 49 8.16 -24.94 -4.99
C HIS A 49 9.67 -25.17 -4.79
N ARG A 50 10.38 -24.19 -4.21
CA ARG A 50 11.84 -24.23 -4.04
C ARG A 50 12.29 -24.92 -2.77
N GLN A 51 11.40 -25.11 -1.79
CA GLN A 51 11.74 -25.56 -0.43
C GLN A 51 12.76 -24.61 0.25
N ILE A 52 12.70 -23.32 -0.08
CA ILE A 52 13.55 -22.26 0.48
C ILE A 52 12.63 -21.22 1.12
N PRO A 53 12.77 -20.94 2.43
CA PRO A 53 12.01 -19.88 3.09
C PRO A 53 12.28 -18.51 2.46
N ILE A 54 11.27 -17.63 2.46
CA ILE A 54 11.32 -16.35 1.77
C ILE A 54 12.38 -15.40 2.35
N ASP A 55 12.66 -15.51 3.66
CA ASP A 55 13.70 -14.76 4.35
C ASP A 55 15.13 -15.18 3.95
N LYS A 56 15.27 -16.28 3.19
CA LYS A 56 16.53 -16.75 2.61
C LYS A 56 16.71 -16.33 1.15
N LEU A 57 15.67 -15.81 0.50
CA LEU A 57 15.83 -15.23 -0.84
C LEU A 57 16.55 -13.88 -0.77
N THR A 58 17.34 -13.61 -1.79
CA THR A 58 17.97 -12.31 -2.01
C THR A 58 16.92 -11.21 -2.21
N ARG A 59 17.34 -9.95 -2.10
CA ARG A 59 16.44 -8.80 -2.35
C ARG A 59 16.02 -8.76 -3.82
N GLU A 60 16.94 -9.10 -4.70
CA GLU A 60 16.75 -9.16 -6.15
C GLU A 60 15.70 -10.21 -6.50
N GLU A 61 15.79 -11.42 -5.95
CA GLU A 61 14.76 -12.46 -6.14
C GLU A 61 13.39 -12.00 -5.62
N ARG A 62 13.32 -11.38 -4.43
CA ARG A 62 12.05 -10.84 -3.90
C ARG A 62 11.47 -9.73 -4.79
N ILE A 63 12.32 -8.87 -5.36
CA ILE A 63 11.89 -7.87 -6.36
C ILE A 63 11.29 -8.55 -7.58
N GLU A 64 11.93 -9.60 -8.12
CA GLU A 64 11.43 -10.32 -9.30
C GLU A 64 10.04 -10.90 -9.04
N LEU A 65 9.83 -11.55 -7.89
CA LEU A 65 8.52 -12.06 -7.47
C LEU A 65 7.48 -10.94 -7.37
N TRP A 66 7.86 -9.78 -6.82
CA TRP A 66 6.97 -8.64 -6.76
C TRP A 66 6.66 -8.04 -8.14
N LEU A 67 7.62 -8.01 -9.07
CA LEU A 67 7.38 -7.50 -10.42
C LEU A 67 6.32 -8.34 -11.16
N GLU A 68 6.31 -9.66 -10.96
CA GLU A 68 5.25 -10.54 -11.48
C GLU A 68 3.87 -10.19 -10.90
N VAL A 69 3.82 -9.93 -9.59
CA VAL A 69 2.59 -9.53 -8.89
C VAL A 69 2.11 -8.15 -9.36
N ALA A 70 3.03 -7.20 -9.45
CA ALA A 70 2.77 -5.82 -9.84
C ALA A 70 2.27 -5.72 -11.28
N ALA A 71 2.79 -6.53 -12.20
CA ALA A 71 2.34 -6.56 -13.59
C ALA A 71 0.85 -6.92 -13.74
N LEU A 72 0.29 -7.66 -12.78
CA LEU A 72 -1.14 -7.99 -12.76
C LEU A 72 -1.97 -6.98 -11.96
N ARG A 73 -1.46 -6.53 -10.81
CA ARG A 73 -2.16 -5.62 -9.90
C ARG A 73 -2.20 -4.18 -10.42
N TYR A 74 -1.15 -3.77 -11.11
CA TYR A 74 -0.90 -2.39 -11.52
C TYR A 74 -0.37 -2.37 -12.97
N PRO A 75 -1.13 -2.90 -13.96
CA PRO A 75 -0.64 -3.13 -15.32
C PRO A 75 -0.21 -1.85 -16.04
N ASP A 76 -0.81 -0.71 -15.68
CA ASP A 76 -0.54 0.60 -16.27
C ASP A 76 0.26 1.53 -15.34
N ALA A 77 0.92 0.96 -14.33
CA ALA A 77 1.71 1.75 -13.39
C ALA A 77 3.07 2.14 -13.96
N GLU A 78 3.34 3.44 -13.99
CA GLU A 78 4.67 3.99 -14.21
C GLU A 78 5.36 4.21 -12.86
N VAL A 79 6.58 3.71 -12.69
CA VAL A 79 7.42 4.04 -11.52
C VAL A 79 8.56 4.96 -11.94
N ILE A 80 8.70 6.06 -11.22
CA ILE A 80 9.66 7.12 -11.48
C ILE A 80 10.81 7.02 -10.47
N GLY A 81 12.03 6.89 -10.99
CA GLY A 81 13.25 6.78 -10.19
C GLY A 81 13.54 5.36 -9.70
N SER A 82 14.37 5.26 -8.66
CA SER A 82 14.88 3.98 -8.15
C SER A 82 13.88 3.26 -7.23
N ARG A 83 13.74 1.94 -7.41
CA ARG A 83 12.96 1.04 -6.54
C ARG A 83 13.72 0.55 -5.29
N THR A 84 14.93 1.08 -5.04
CA THR A 84 15.82 0.64 -3.95
C THR A 84 15.24 0.76 -2.54
N ASP A 85 14.21 1.58 -2.36
CA ASP A 85 13.68 1.93 -1.04
C ASP A 85 12.61 0.93 -0.56
N ALA A 86 12.33 -0.11 -1.36
CA ALA A 86 11.50 -1.25 -0.98
C ALA A 86 12.02 -2.00 0.26
N PHE A 87 13.31 -1.81 0.60
CA PHE A 87 14.01 -2.55 1.67
C PHE A 87 14.46 -1.68 2.85
N GLU A 88 13.95 -0.46 2.98
CA GLU A 88 14.11 0.31 4.21
C GLU A 88 13.42 -0.42 5.38
N PRO A 89 14.05 -0.53 6.57
CA PRO A 89 13.44 -1.21 7.71
C PRO A 89 12.06 -0.66 8.06
N ILE A 90 11.16 -1.54 8.44
CA ILE A 90 9.82 -1.19 8.92
C ILE A 90 9.91 -1.01 10.42
N GLU A 91 9.73 0.22 10.86
CA GLU A 91 9.70 0.58 12.27
C GLU A 91 8.35 1.20 12.59
N LEU A 92 7.61 0.52 13.46
CA LEU A 92 6.37 1.03 14.01
C LEU A 92 6.70 1.72 15.33
N VAL A 93 6.12 2.90 15.52
CA VAL A 93 6.18 3.66 16.77
C VAL A 93 4.77 3.77 17.34
N ASP A 94 4.69 3.99 18.65
CA ASP A 94 3.43 4.35 19.29
C ASP A 94 2.85 5.63 18.70
N TYR A 95 1.55 5.81 18.86
CA TYR A 95 0.87 6.98 18.32
C TYR A 95 1.47 8.28 18.85
N ASP A 96 1.83 9.17 17.94
CA ASP A 96 2.32 10.51 18.26
C ASP A 96 1.17 11.53 18.18
N PRO A 97 0.80 12.22 19.28
CA PRO A 97 -0.24 13.26 19.25
C PRO A 97 0.15 14.49 18.41
N GLY A 98 1.40 14.59 17.94
CA GLY A 98 1.86 15.59 16.97
C GLY A 98 1.49 15.28 15.52
N TRP A 99 1.11 14.03 15.16
CA TRP A 99 0.76 13.70 13.78
C TRP A 99 -0.40 14.50 13.18
N PRO A 100 -1.49 14.81 13.90
CA PRO A 100 -2.53 15.70 13.38
C PRO A 100 -2.02 17.10 13.03
N ALA A 101 -1.09 17.65 13.83
CA ALA A 101 -0.49 18.96 13.56
C ALA A 101 0.44 18.90 12.33
N ALA A 102 1.27 17.85 12.22
CA ALA A 102 2.10 17.62 11.04
C ALA A 102 1.27 17.46 9.76
N PHE A 103 0.13 16.77 9.82
CA PHE A 103 -0.82 16.72 8.71
C PHE A 103 -1.37 18.10 8.36
N GLU A 104 -1.75 18.90 9.36
CA GLU A 104 -2.32 20.21 9.15
C GLU A 104 -1.33 21.17 8.45
N GLU A 105 -0.04 21.08 8.77
CA GLU A 105 1.04 21.79 8.06
C GLU A 105 1.07 21.41 6.56
N TRP A 106 1.04 20.11 6.25
CA TRP A 106 0.96 19.63 4.87
C TRP A 106 -0.33 20.07 4.17
N ARG A 107 -1.47 20.01 4.86
CA ARG A 107 -2.77 20.44 4.32
C ARG A 107 -2.75 21.92 3.94
N GLN A 108 -2.14 22.77 4.76
CA GLN A 108 -2.00 24.19 4.48
C GLN A 108 -1.06 24.46 3.31
N ALA A 109 0.11 23.81 3.28
CA ALA A 109 1.07 23.95 2.18
C ALA A 109 0.46 23.51 0.84
N LEU A 110 -0.19 22.34 0.81
CA LEU A 110 -0.86 21.80 -0.38
C LEU A 110 -2.04 22.69 -0.80
N GLY A 111 -2.87 23.14 0.15
CA GLY A 111 -3.97 24.05 -0.15
C GLY A 111 -3.50 25.39 -0.72
N PHE A 112 -2.33 25.88 -0.29
CA PHE A 112 -1.74 27.11 -0.80
C PHE A 112 -1.27 26.98 -2.25
N VAL A 113 -0.54 25.91 -2.59
CA VAL A 113 0.02 25.73 -3.94
C VAL A 113 -1.01 25.21 -4.95
N LEU A 114 -2.03 24.46 -4.51
CA LEU A 114 -3.04 23.86 -5.39
C LEU A 114 -4.31 24.70 -5.55
N GLY A 115 -4.60 25.62 -4.63
CA GLY A 115 -5.79 26.46 -4.68
C GLY A 115 -7.08 25.67 -4.92
N ASP A 116 -7.84 26.06 -5.95
CA ASP A 116 -9.15 25.47 -6.28
C ASP A 116 -9.08 24.12 -7.02
N ASP A 117 -7.88 23.68 -7.46
CA ASP A 117 -7.69 22.40 -8.13
C ASP A 117 -7.82 21.22 -7.15
N ALA A 118 -7.43 21.44 -5.89
CA ALA A 118 -7.67 20.51 -4.79
C ALA A 118 -9.10 20.67 -4.25
N ARG A 119 -9.97 19.68 -4.52
CA ARG A 119 -11.37 19.66 -4.05
C ARG A 119 -11.49 19.33 -2.58
N SER A 120 -10.64 18.43 -2.10
CA SER A 120 -10.54 18.08 -0.68
C SER A 120 -9.14 17.56 -0.37
N ILE A 121 -8.72 17.69 0.89
CA ILE A 121 -7.45 17.16 1.40
C ILE A 121 -7.74 16.43 2.70
N HIS A 122 -7.38 15.15 2.76
CA HIS A 122 -7.68 14.25 3.87
C HIS A 122 -6.40 13.71 4.50
N HIS A 123 -6.39 13.65 5.83
CA HIS A 123 -5.44 12.81 6.57
C HIS A 123 -5.96 11.38 6.46
N ILE A 124 -5.17 10.49 5.88
CA ILE A 124 -5.49 9.07 5.74
C ILE A 124 -4.38 8.23 6.37
N GLY A 125 -4.43 6.91 6.18
CA GLY A 125 -3.42 6.01 6.73
C GLY A 125 -3.47 5.89 8.26
N SER A 126 -2.52 5.16 8.82
CA SER A 126 -2.55 4.84 10.26
C SER A 126 -2.28 6.05 11.16
N THR A 127 -1.50 7.03 10.70
CA THR A 127 -1.19 8.24 11.49
C THR A 127 -2.41 9.14 11.69
N SER A 128 -3.46 8.94 10.90
CA SER A 128 -4.75 9.63 11.07
C SER A 128 -5.64 9.01 12.15
N VAL A 129 -5.31 7.85 12.72
CA VAL A 129 -6.12 7.15 13.72
C VAL A 129 -5.52 7.34 15.11
N PRO A 130 -6.15 8.10 16.03
CA PRO A 130 -5.65 8.31 17.38
C PRO A 130 -5.39 6.99 18.13
N GLY A 131 -4.22 6.88 18.78
CA GLY A 131 -3.83 5.71 19.55
C GLY A 131 -3.29 4.52 18.71
N LEU A 132 -3.34 4.59 17.38
CA LEU A 132 -2.89 3.51 16.52
C LEU A 132 -1.37 3.61 16.21
N ALA A 133 -0.61 2.58 16.58
CA ALA A 133 0.81 2.48 16.23
C ALA A 133 1.01 2.47 14.70
N ALA A 134 2.02 3.18 14.20
CA ALA A 134 2.22 3.39 12.78
C ALA A 134 3.70 3.58 12.43
N LYS A 135 4.02 3.50 11.13
CA LYS A 135 5.26 4.11 10.63
C LYS A 135 5.11 5.63 10.80
N PRO A 136 6.15 6.37 11.22
CA PRO A 136 6.07 7.82 11.43
C PRO A 136 6.07 8.58 10.09
N VAL A 137 5.04 8.35 9.28
CA VAL A 137 4.84 8.92 7.95
C VAL A 137 3.42 9.45 7.87
N ILE A 138 3.27 10.73 7.52
CA ILE A 138 1.95 11.32 7.29
C ILE A 138 1.47 10.91 5.90
N ASP A 139 0.34 10.20 5.83
CA ASP A 139 -0.31 9.87 4.56
C ASP A 139 -1.38 10.95 4.26
N VAL A 140 -1.17 11.71 3.20
CA VAL A 140 -2.05 12.78 2.73
C VAL A 140 -2.74 12.34 1.45
N LEU A 141 -4.07 12.48 1.41
CA LEU A 141 -4.86 12.31 0.20
C LEU A 141 -5.34 13.66 -0.30
N VAL A 142 -5.04 14.00 -1.55
CA VAL A 142 -5.55 15.18 -2.25
C VAL A 142 -6.51 14.74 -3.35
N CYS A 143 -7.76 15.15 -3.27
CA CYS A 143 -8.77 14.82 -4.26
C CYS A 143 -8.82 15.93 -5.31
N MET A 144 -8.39 15.63 -6.53
CA MET A 144 -8.30 16.57 -7.64
C MET A 144 -9.62 16.65 -8.42
N GLY A 145 -9.88 17.80 -9.01
CA GLY A 145 -11.00 17.96 -9.95
C GLY A 145 -10.83 17.12 -11.23
N ASN A 146 -9.61 17.02 -11.74
CA ASN A 146 -9.22 16.08 -12.79
C ASN A 146 -7.81 15.56 -12.48
N VAL A 147 -7.71 14.36 -11.94
CA VAL A 147 -6.40 13.79 -11.58
C VAL A 147 -5.55 13.47 -12.82
N GLU A 148 -6.14 13.30 -14.00
CA GLU A 148 -5.38 13.04 -15.22
C GLU A 148 -4.69 14.29 -15.80
N ASP A 149 -5.13 15.49 -15.39
CA ASP A 149 -4.50 16.75 -15.80
C ASP A 149 -3.37 17.15 -14.84
N GLU A 150 -2.27 16.41 -14.94
CA GLU A 150 -1.06 16.59 -14.13
C GLU A 150 -0.46 18.00 -14.22
N SER A 151 -0.75 18.74 -15.31
CA SER A 151 -0.23 20.10 -15.53
C SER A 151 -0.71 21.12 -14.49
N THR A 152 -1.79 20.79 -13.77
CA THR A 152 -2.39 21.66 -12.76
C THR A 152 -1.79 21.49 -11.36
N TYR A 153 -1.07 20.39 -11.09
CA TYR A 153 -0.70 20.07 -9.70
C TYR A 153 0.64 19.37 -9.50
N VAL A 154 1.22 18.69 -10.51
CA VAL A 154 2.45 17.92 -10.29
C VAL A 154 3.60 18.85 -9.90
N ASP A 155 3.91 19.85 -10.73
CA ASP A 155 5.01 20.79 -10.48
C ASP A 155 4.82 21.56 -9.16
N GLU A 156 3.57 21.90 -8.83
CA GLU A 156 3.21 22.58 -7.58
C GLU A 156 3.48 21.70 -6.34
N ILE A 157 3.11 20.42 -6.38
CA ILE A 157 3.44 19.48 -5.31
C ILE A 157 4.95 19.24 -5.24
N GLU A 158 5.63 19.04 -6.38
CA GLU A 158 7.08 18.83 -6.39
C GLU A 158 7.85 20.04 -5.83
N SER A 159 7.30 21.26 -5.98
CA SER A 159 7.87 22.49 -5.41
C SER A 159 7.96 22.48 -3.88
N LEU A 160 7.16 21.64 -3.21
CA LEU A 160 7.21 21.40 -1.77
C LEU A 160 8.31 20.42 -1.34
N GLY A 161 9.15 19.98 -2.28
CA GLY A 161 10.25 19.03 -2.03
C GLY A 161 9.82 17.56 -2.00
N VAL A 162 8.62 17.25 -2.52
CA VAL A 162 8.07 15.88 -2.56
C VAL A 162 7.85 15.46 -4.01
N PRO A 163 8.88 14.94 -4.68
CA PRO A 163 8.79 14.56 -6.09
C PRO A 163 7.85 13.38 -6.34
N LEU A 164 7.33 13.32 -7.56
CA LEU A 164 6.50 12.23 -8.05
C LEU A 164 7.30 10.92 -8.13
N ARG A 165 6.63 9.81 -7.81
CA ARG A 165 7.23 8.47 -7.74
C ARG A 165 6.47 7.41 -8.48
N SER A 166 5.17 7.54 -8.63
CA SER A 166 4.43 6.69 -9.55
C SER A 166 3.19 7.35 -10.11
N ARG A 167 2.81 6.88 -11.29
CA ARG A 167 1.53 7.17 -11.94
C ARG A 167 0.79 5.86 -12.13
N GLU A 168 -0.49 5.88 -11.80
CA GLU A 168 -1.44 4.81 -12.05
C GLU A 168 -2.72 5.46 -12.58
N PRO A 169 -3.54 4.77 -13.39
CA PRO A 169 -4.84 5.29 -13.80
C PRO A 169 -5.64 5.78 -12.60
N GLY A 170 -5.97 7.07 -12.57
CA GLY A 170 -6.71 7.70 -11.49
C GLY A 170 -5.92 8.00 -10.20
N HIS A 171 -4.59 7.74 -10.13
CA HIS A 171 -3.81 7.90 -8.90
C HIS A 171 -2.34 8.28 -9.13
N ARG A 172 -1.84 9.31 -8.42
CA ARG A 172 -0.42 9.67 -8.40
C ARG A 172 0.12 9.61 -6.98
N TYR A 173 1.39 9.28 -6.87
CA TYR A 173 2.06 9.12 -5.58
C TYR A 173 3.37 9.89 -5.52
N PHE A 174 3.51 10.71 -4.49
CA PHE A 174 4.64 11.58 -4.21
C PHE A 174 5.22 11.25 -2.84
N ARG A 175 6.54 11.34 -2.72
CA ARG A 175 7.24 11.22 -1.43
C ARG A 175 8.65 11.82 -1.52
N PRO A 176 9.28 12.13 -0.38
CA PRO A 176 10.66 12.61 -0.33
C PRO A 176 11.67 11.79 -1.15
N GLY A 177 12.78 12.45 -1.48
CA GLY A 177 13.92 11.92 -2.24
C GLY A 177 14.60 10.72 -1.61
N LYS A 178 15.39 9.99 -2.42
CA LYS A 178 16.34 9.03 -1.86
C LYS A 178 17.34 9.77 -0.98
N GLY A 179 17.56 9.28 0.23
CA GLY A 179 18.46 9.90 1.21
C GLY A 179 17.81 10.98 2.06
N GLU A 180 16.55 11.33 1.79
CA GLU A 180 15.75 12.19 2.65
C GLU A 180 14.87 11.36 3.58
N PRO A 181 14.60 11.85 4.81
CA PRO A 181 13.65 11.20 5.69
C PRO A 181 12.27 11.04 5.04
N ARG A 182 11.76 9.81 4.98
CA ARG A 182 10.45 9.49 4.41
C ARG A 182 9.32 9.89 5.37
N THR A 183 9.10 11.19 5.55
CA THR A 183 8.17 11.76 6.56
C THR A 183 6.74 11.95 6.06
N VAL A 184 6.52 11.99 4.75
CA VAL A 184 5.19 12.18 4.14
C VAL A 184 5.02 11.33 2.89
N HIS A 185 3.82 10.83 2.67
CA HIS A 185 3.30 10.29 1.42
C HIS A 185 2.14 11.15 0.97
N ILE A 186 2.18 11.68 -0.24
CA ILE A 186 1.07 12.41 -0.83
C ILE A 186 0.51 11.57 -1.98
N HIS A 187 -0.78 11.34 -1.91
CA HIS A 187 -1.54 10.62 -2.92
C HIS A 187 -2.53 11.60 -3.54
N THR A 188 -2.57 11.68 -4.87
CA THR A 188 -3.63 12.41 -5.57
C THR A 188 -4.56 11.42 -6.24
N CYS A 189 -5.87 11.66 -6.16
CA CYS A 189 -6.88 10.86 -6.83
C CYS A 189 -8.00 11.73 -7.39
N GLN A 190 -8.85 11.18 -8.26
CA GLN A 190 -10.05 11.87 -8.72
C GLN A 190 -11.04 12.05 -7.56
N SER A 191 -11.57 13.26 -7.38
CA SER A 191 -12.66 13.49 -6.41
C SER A 191 -13.90 12.67 -6.77
N GLY A 192 -14.46 12.00 -5.78
CA GLY A 192 -15.53 11.02 -5.90
C GLY A 192 -15.07 9.66 -6.41
N SER A 193 -13.78 9.36 -6.44
CA SER A 193 -13.28 8.03 -6.84
C SER A 193 -13.42 6.99 -5.73
N ASP A 194 -13.25 5.72 -6.09
CA ASP A 194 -13.09 4.64 -5.11
C ASP A 194 -11.85 4.84 -4.24
N TRP A 195 -10.78 5.42 -4.80
CA TRP A 195 -9.57 5.71 -4.06
C TRP A 195 -9.86 6.66 -2.89
N GLU A 196 -10.61 7.75 -3.14
CA GLU A 196 -11.06 8.65 -2.08
C GLU A 196 -11.95 7.92 -1.06
N ARG A 197 -13.00 7.26 -1.54
CA ARG A 197 -13.98 6.60 -0.67
C ARG A 197 -13.35 5.55 0.23
N ASP A 198 -12.55 4.65 -0.32
CA ASP A 198 -11.99 3.51 0.40
C ASP A 198 -11.02 3.98 1.49
N HIS A 199 -10.14 4.94 1.19
CA HIS A 199 -9.14 5.43 2.16
C HIS A 199 -9.79 6.24 3.28
N VAL A 200 -10.79 7.07 2.95
CA VAL A 200 -11.56 7.83 3.94
C VAL A 200 -12.41 6.90 4.81
N ALA A 201 -13.13 5.95 4.19
CA ALA A 201 -13.97 4.99 4.91
C ALA A 201 -13.14 4.08 5.83
N PHE A 202 -12.00 3.58 5.36
CA PHE A 202 -11.13 2.74 6.19
C PHE A 202 -10.59 3.50 7.40
N ARG A 203 -10.17 4.76 7.24
CA ARG A 203 -9.80 5.63 8.38
C ARG A 203 -10.96 5.76 9.36
N ASP A 204 -12.14 6.14 8.87
CA ASP A 204 -13.27 6.46 9.74
C ASP A 204 -13.80 5.23 10.47
N LEU A 205 -13.72 4.05 9.84
CA LEU A 205 -13.94 2.77 10.49
C LEU A 205 -12.98 2.57 11.66
N LEU A 206 -11.66 2.66 11.43
CA LEU A 206 -10.67 2.47 12.50
C LEU A 206 -10.77 3.52 13.62
N ARG A 207 -11.30 4.71 13.34
CA ARG A 207 -11.56 5.74 14.36
C ARG A 207 -12.81 5.45 15.20
N SER A 208 -13.80 4.76 14.63
CA SER A 208 -15.10 4.52 15.27
C SER A 208 -15.21 3.11 15.88
N ASP A 209 -14.35 2.19 15.48
CA ASP A 209 -14.31 0.80 15.96
C ASP A 209 -12.93 0.47 16.56
N ALA A 210 -12.90 0.43 17.90
CA ALA A 210 -11.69 0.13 18.66
C ALA A 210 -11.21 -1.32 18.48
N ASP A 211 -12.12 -2.27 18.26
CA ASP A 211 -11.77 -3.67 18.05
C ASP A 211 -11.13 -3.85 16.68
N ALA A 212 -11.70 -3.23 15.63
CA ALA A 212 -11.10 -3.20 14.30
C ALA A 212 -9.71 -2.54 14.31
N ALA A 213 -9.57 -1.41 15.02
CA ALA A 213 -8.27 -0.74 15.21
C ALA A 213 -7.24 -1.64 15.89
N TRP A 214 -7.64 -2.37 16.93
CA TRP A 214 -6.78 -3.30 17.65
C TRP A 214 -6.33 -4.47 16.76
N VAL A 215 -7.27 -5.13 16.06
CA VAL A 215 -6.94 -6.24 15.14
C VAL A 215 -5.98 -5.76 14.04
N TYR A 216 -6.22 -4.58 13.47
CA TYR A 216 -5.33 -4.01 12.48
C TYR A 216 -3.94 -3.67 13.04
N ALA A 217 -3.87 -3.20 14.30
CA ALA A 217 -2.60 -2.95 14.97
C ALA A 217 -1.78 -4.24 15.16
N GLU A 218 -2.42 -5.31 15.63
CA GLU A 218 -1.76 -6.61 15.84
C GLU A 218 -1.29 -7.22 14.51
N LEU A 219 -2.12 -7.14 13.46
CA LEU A 219 -1.73 -7.55 12.11
C LEU A 219 -0.46 -6.81 11.65
N LYS A 220 -0.41 -5.47 11.81
CA LYS A 220 0.77 -4.69 11.44
C LYS A 220 2.01 -5.08 12.23
N LYS A 221 1.88 -5.39 13.53
CA LYS A 221 3.01 -5.85 14.36
C LYS A 221 3.58 -7.17 13.85
N VAL A 222 2.71 -8.13 13.55
CA VAL A 222 3.12 -9.42 12.97
C VAL A 222 3.80 -9.21 11.62
N LEU A 223 3.20 -8.45 10.71
CA LEU A 223 3.78 -8.17 9.39
C LEU A 223 5.12 -7.43 9.48
N ALA A 224 5.25 -6.46 10.39
CA ALA A 224 6.51 -5.73 10.58
C ALA A 224 7.61 -6.62 11.17
N ALA A 225 7.26 -7.59 12.02
CA ALA A 225 8.21 -8.56 12.54
C ALA A 225 8.65 -9.56 11.46
N THR A 226 7.71 -10.08 10.67
CA THR A 226 7.98 -11.09 9.63
C THR A 226 8.68 -10.50 8.41
N TYR A 227 8.26 -9.33 7.94
CA TYR A 227 8.72 -8.68 6.71
C TYR A 227 9.49 -7.40 6.99
N ARG A 228 10.33 -7.40 8.04
CA ARG A 228 11.01 -6.21 8.56
C ARG A 228 11.78 -5.43 7.50
N ASP A 229 12.38 -6.13 6.54
CA ASP A 229 13.15 -5.55 5.45
C ASP A 229 12.41 -5.57 4.11
N ASP A 230 11.11 -5.89 4.09
CA ASP A 230 10.31 -6.04 2.88
C ASP A 230 9.01 -5.22 2.97
N ARG A 231 9.11 -3.95 2.56
CA ARG A 231 7.98 -3.02 2.61
C ARG A 231 6.86 -3.40 1.66
N LEU A 232 7.16 -4.15 0.60
CA LEU A 232 6.19 -4.58 -0.39
C LEU A 232 5.28 -5.63 0.24
N ALA A 233 5.86 -6.67 0.84
CA ALA A 233 5.13 -7.69 1.56
C ALA A 233 4.36 -7.14 2.76
N TYR A 234 4.97 -6.24 3.55
CA TYR A 234 4.23 -5.57 4.62
C TYR A 234 3.02 -4.77 4.11
N THR A 235 3.14 -4.13 2.95
CA THR A 235 2.05 -3.34 2.37
C THR A 235 0.93 -4.25 1.90
N GLU A 236 1.28 -5.28 1.14
CA GLU A 236 0.35 -6.26 0.56
C GLU A 236 -0.32 -7.15 1.61
N GLY A 237 0.38 -7.50 2.70
CA GLY A 237 -0.16 -8.35 3.77
C GLY A 237 -1.33 -7.72 4.54
N LYS A 238 -1.58 -6.41 4.37
CA LYS A 238 -2.73 -5.72 4.94
C LYS A 238 -3.97 -5.78 4.06
N THR A 239 -3.83 -6.15 2.79
CA THR A 239 -4.87 -6.02 1.77
C THR A 239 -6.14 -6.78 2.12
N ALA A 240 -6.03 -8.06 2.54
CA ALA A 240 -7.20 -8.86 2.87
C ALA A 240 -8.03 -8.23 4.00
N PHE A 241 -7.37 -7.82 5.09
CA PHE A 241 -8.02 -7.13 6.21
C PHE A 241 -8.72 -5.84 5.76
N ILE A 242 -8.05 -5.00 4.95
CA ILE A 242 -8.63 -3.74 4.46
C ILE A 242 -9.89 -4.02 3.61
N LEU A 243 -9.83 -5.01 2.72
CA LEU A 243 -10.97 -5.38 1.87
C LEU A 243 -12.13 -5.96 2.69
N ASP A 244 -11.85 -6.79 3.70
CA ASP A 244 -12.87 -7.32 4.62
C ASP A 244 -13.53 -6.20 5.42
N ALA A 245 -12.74 -5.26 5.92
CA ALA A 245 -13.18 -4.13 6.71
C ALA A 245 -14.08 -3.17 5.93
N LEU A 246 -13.80 -2.97 4.63
CA LEU A 246 -14.63 -2.14 3.74
C LEU A 246 -15.87 -2.87 3.23
N GLY A 247 -15.89 -4.20 3.26
CA GLY A 247 -16.98 -5.02 2.77
C GLY A 247 -17.08 -5.09 1.23
N PRO A 248 -18.02 -5.88 0.70
CA PRO A 248 -18.29 -5.93 -0.73
C PRO A 248 -18.89 -4.60 -1.21
N ARG A 249 -18.59 -4.23 -2.45
CA ARG A 249 -19.25 -3.13 -3.16
C ARG A 249 -20.44 -3.63 -3.97
#